data_AF-A0A939ZP81-F1
#
_entry.id   AF-A0A939ZP81-F1
#
_cell.length_a   1.000
_cell.length_b   1.000
_cell.length_c   1.000
_cell.angle_alpha   90.00
_cell.angle_beta   90.00
_cell.angle_gamma   90.00
#
_symmetry.space_group_name_H-M   'P 1'
#
loop_
_entity.id
_entity.type
_entity.pdbx_description
1 polymer ?
#
loop_
_entity_poly.entity_id
_entity_poly.type
_entity_poly.pdbx_seq_one_letter_code
_entity_poly.pdbx_strand_id
1 'polypeptide(L)'
;MIKIQKEKLRQWLLVAAETCVIVGIMLAAVAPISCKITEQGITIVGGDYTPPVLNDFTVVDERTVRLEFSERVSVHDYVVAQVTDELFASEEHSDTLELSPALERVSGVYGSIPCSVTEQDDGTVIITLEEDMQVGQGYEFYSQVRDKTGNSLTLAIPFAGYNSRVPVLIMTELQTESVSSQRATEKEAGIYRNEFVELLVLRGGNLAGLELCSAYDGEAKKFLFPPIEVSTGEVFVVHMRSRGNGCVSETGDNLGEATSSYTSAEVRDLWTDIETTTLGNKTDIILLRNRADRRLLDAVMYRASNIEAWTKLMIDYSALVDESGIYESGDVENAFITDNMSNSKTMYRTDAEALRQQVMDGQEIELPVKSGAELWAVLDQPNPGSL
;
A
#
# COMPACT_ATOMS: atom_id res chain seq x y z
N MET A 1 22.15 63.48 15.24
CA MET A 1 21.36 62.22 15.25
C MET A 1 22.09 61.01 14.64
N ILE A 2 22.96 61.16 13.63
CA ILE A 2 23.59 60.03 12.90
C ILE A 2 24.67 59.26 13.71
N LYS A 3 25.32 59.90 14.69
CA LYS A 3 26.43 59.28 15.46
C LYS A 3 25.96 58.21 16.47
N ILE A 4 24.77 58.41 17.06
CA ILE A 4 24.17 57.51 18.06
C ILE A 4 23.67 56.20 17.41
N GLN A 5 23.30 56.21 16.12
CA GLN A 5 22.88 55.00 15.39
C GLN A 5 24.05 54.07 15.07
N LYS A 6 25.26 54.60 14.80
CA LYS A 6 26.45 53.76 14.51
C LYS A 6 26.97 53.02 15.74
N GLU A 7 26.92 53.63 16.92
CA GLU A 7 27.34 52.96 18.17
C GLU A 7 26.38 51.85 18.56
N LYS A 8 25.06 52.09 18.45
CA LYS A 8 24.05 51.05 18.67
C LYS A 8 24.20 49.89 17.68
N LEU A 9 24.41 50.18 16.40
CA LEU A 9 24.61 49.13 15.38
C LEU A 9 25.86 48.28 15.66
N ARG A 10 26.95 48.93 16.10
CA ARG A 10 28.19 48.23 16.48
C ARG A 10 28.02 47.36 17.72
N GLN A 11 27.26 47.81 18.72
CA GLN A 11 26.90 47.01 19.89
C GLN A 11 26.03 45.81 19.51
N TRP A 12 25.02 46.00 18.65
CA TRP A 12 24.16 44.91 18.19
C TRP A 12 24.94 43.84 17.41
N LEU A 13 25.89 44.23 16.55
CA LEU A 13 26.75 43.29 15.83
C LEU A 13 27.68 42.50 16.75
N LEU A 14 28.19 43.13 17.81
CA LEU A 14 29.04 42.48 18.80
C LEU A 14 28.27 41.44 19.62
N VAL A 15 27.08 41.80 20.09
CA VAL A 15 26.20 40.88 20.84
C VAL A 15 25.73 39.72 19.95
N ALA A 16 25.41 39.98 18.68
CA ALA A 16 25.04 38.92 17.74
C ALA A 16 26.22 37.95 17.49
N ALA A 17 27.44 38.47 17.33
CA ALA A 17 28.63 37.63 17.15
C ALA A 17 28.92 36.78 18.40
N GLU A 18 28.85 37.36 19.60
CA GLU A 18 29.02 36.62 20.86
C GLU A 18 27.95 35.52 21.03
N THR A 19 26.70 35.83 20.70
CA THR A 19 25.60 34.87 20.77
C THR A 19 25.79 33.72 19.78
N CYS A 20 26.20 34.00 18.54
CA CYS A 20 26.49 32.96 17.54
C CYS A 20 27.66 32.05 17.97
N VAL A 21 28.69 32.60 18.61
CA VAL A 21 29.82 31.81 19.12
C VAL A 21 29.36 30.90 20.27
N ILE A 22 28.58 31.41 21.21
CA ILE A 22 28.07 30.61 22.34
C ILE A 22 27.12 29.51 21.84
N VAL A 23 26.22 29.83 20.92
CA VAL A 23 25.31 28.84 20.31
C VAL A 23 26.08 27.80 19.50
N GLY A 24 27.11 28.20 18.76
CA GLY A 24 27.99 27.27 18.04
C GLY A 24 28.75 26.32 18.98
N ILE A 25 29.25 26.83 20.10
CA ILE A 25 29.93 26.00 21.12
C ILE A 25 28.93 25.04 21.79
N MET A 26 27.71 25.49 22.10
CA MET A 26 26.68 24.61 22.65
C MET A 26 26.24 23.53 21.66
N LEU A 27 26.00 23.88 20.39
CA LEU A 27 25.62 22.90 19.36
C LEU A 27 26.74 21.88 19.11
N ALA A 28 28.00 22.31 19.13
CA ALA A 28 29.16 21.40 19.01
C ALA A 28 29.33 20.50 20.25
N ALA A 29 28.93 20.95 21.44
CA ALA A 29 29.00 20.17 22.67
C ALA A 29 27.81 19.20 22.86
N VAL A 30 26.72 19.35 22.09
CA VAL A 30 25.47 18.57 22.25
C VAL A 30 25.23 17.60 21.07
N ALA A 31 26.09 17.58 20.05
CA ALA A 31 26.13 16.51 19.04
C ALA A 31 26.69 15.20 19.64
N PRO A 32 26.17 14.02 19.23
CA PRO A 32 25.49 13.08 20.10
C PRO A 32 26.41 12.49 21.18
N ILE A 33 26.42 13.10 22.36
CA ILE A 33 27.05 12.53 23.56
C ILE A 33 25.98 11.72 24.30
N SER A 34 25.97 10.40 24.11
CA SER A 34 25.16 9.49 24.92
C SER A 34 26.04 8.82 25.97
N CYS A 35 25.71 9.04 27.25
CA CYS A 35 26.48 8.52 28.37
C CYS A 35 26.10 7.06 28.68
N LYS A 36 27.07 6.14 28.65
CA LYS A 36 26.95 4.82 29.29
C LYS A 36 27.53 4.91 30.71
N ILE A 37 26.74 4.58 31.73
CA ILE A 37 27.20 4.52 33.12
C ILE A 37 27.83 3.14 33.33
N THR A 38 29.14 3.12 33.63
CA THR A 38 29.85 1.94 34.12
C THR A 38 30.37 2.20 35.54
N GLU A 39 30.47 1.15 36.37
CA GLU A 39 30.80 1.22 37.80
C GLU A 39 32.17 1.85 38.16
N GLN A 40 33.00 2.21 37.17
CA GLN A 40 34.32 2.81 37.38
C GLN A 40 34.48 4.24 36.84
N GLY A 41 33.39 4.91 36.44
CA GLY A 41 33.40 6.31 35.97
C GLY A 41 33.00 6.49 34.50
N ILE A 42 32.84 7.75 34.09
CA ILE A 42 32.51 8.13 32.70
C ILE A 42 33.81 8.12 31.89
N THR A 43 33.96 7.13 31.01
CA THR A 43 35.03 7.12 30.00
C THR A 43 34.42 7.57 28.68
N ILE A 44 34.90 8.69 28.13
CA ILE A 44 34.52 9.10 26.78
C ILE A 44 35.28 8.20 25.82
N VAL A 45 34.61 7.16 25.33
CA VAL A 45 35.17 6.28 24.30
C VAL A 45 34.81 6.92 22.96
N GLY A 46 35.82 7.38 22.22
CA GLY A 46 35.63 7.74 20.81
C GLY A 46 35.37 6.47 20.02
N GLY A 47 34.29 6.42 19.26
CA GLY A 47 33.86 5.26 18.49
C GLY A 47 32.72 5.61 17.55
N ASP A 48 32.50 4.75 16.56
CA ASP A 48 31.29 4.76 15.77
C ASP A 48 30.16 4.10 16.58
N TYR A 49 29.10 4.85 16.83
CA TYR A 49 27.93 4.41 17.61
C TYR A 49 26.66 4.42 16.77
N THR A 50 26.79 4.58 15.46
CA THR A 50 25.65 4.54 14.56
C THR A 50 25.28 3.07 14.34
N PRO A 51 24.10 2.61 14.78
CA PRO A 51 23.67 1.25 14.50
C PRO A 51 23.48 1.03 12.99
N PRO A 52 23.61 -0.22 12.52
CA PRO A 52 23.35 -0.53 11.12
C PRO A 52 21.92 -0.17 10.75
N VAL A 53 21.70 0.31 9.53
CA VAL A 53 20.40 0.72 9.02
C VAL A 53 19.89 -0.32 8.04
N LEU A 54 18.63 -0.73 8.16
CA LEU A 54 17.95 -1.53 7.13
C LEU A 54 17.57 -0.61 5.97
N ASN A 55 18.18 -0.82 4.81
CA ASN A 55 17.92 -0.06 3.59
C ASN A 55 16.74 -0.62 2.81
N ASP A 56 16.66 -1.95 2.68
CA ASP A 56 15.63 -2.62 1.91
C ASP A 56 15.23 -3.98 2.51
N PHE A 57 14.01 -4.39 2.21
CA PHE A 57 13.42 -5.66 2.58
C PHE A 57 12.55 -6.17 1.44
N THR A 58 12.84 -7.37 0.93
CA THR A 58 12.12 -7.94 -0.22
C THR A 58 11.82 -9.42 -0.01
N VAL A 59 10.60 -9.83 -0.34
CA VAL A 59 10.24 -11.25 -0.46
C VAL A 59 10.57 -11.69 -1.89
N VAL A 60 11.53 -12.61 -2.04
CA VAL A 60 12.13 -12.96 -3.34
C VAL A 60 11.35 -14.07 -4.04
N ASP A 61 10.98 -15.09 -3.28
CA ASP A 61 10.25 -16.27 -3.75
C ASP A 61 9.45 -16.91 -2.60
N GLU A 62 8.92 -18.10 -2.82
CA GLU A 62 8.07 -18.85 -1.89
C GLU A 62 8.74 -19.19 -0.55
N ARG A 63 10.07 -19.13 -0.44
CA ARG A 63 10.81 -19.44 0.80
C ARG A 63 11.82 -18.39 1.22
N THR A 64 12.13 -17.44 0.35
CA THR A 64 13.30 -16.58 0.51
C THR A 64 12.90 -15.13 0.75
N VAL A 65 13.46 -14.56 1.81
CA VAL A 65 13.36 -13.14 2.16
C VAL A 65 14.76 -12.54 2.19
N ARG A 66 14.93 -11.37 1.59
CA ARG A 66 16.19 -10.64 1.49
C ARG A 66 16.11 -9.33 2.27
N LEU A 67 17.14 -9.07 3.07
CA LEU A 67 17.33 -7.81 3.79
C LEU A 67 18.65 -7.19 3.34
N GLU A 68 18.65 -5.88 3.12
CA GLU A 68 19.86 -5.13 2.78
C GLU A 68 20.16 -4.11 3.86
N PHE A 69 21.34 -4.19 4.47
CA PHE A 69 21.79 -3.24 5.49
C PHE A 69 22.81 -2.24 4.94
N SER A 70 22.98 -1.12 5.63
CA SER A 70 23.97 -0.08 5.32
C SER A 70 25.42 -0.58 5.39
N GLU A 71 25.63 -1.69 6.09
CA GLU A 71 26.93 -2.32 6.29
C GLU A 71 26.77 -3.81 6.61
N ARG A 72 27.90 -4.51 6.71
CA ARG A 72 27.92 -5.92 7.10
C ARG A 72 27.47 -6.09 8.56
N VAL A 73 26.44 -6.92 8.74
CA VAL A 73 25.87 -7.26 10.04
C VAL A 73 26.00 -8.75 10.37
N SER A 74 25.84 -9.07 11.65
CA SER A 74 25.72 -10.41 12.20
C SER A 74 24.36 -10.57 12.88
N VAL A 75 23.64 -11.63 12.54
CA VAL A 75 22.25 -11.87 12.92
C VAL A 75 22.20 -12.77 14.16
N HIS A 76 21.43 -12.34 15.15
CA HIS A 76 21.26 -13.03 16.41
C HIS A 76 19.77 -13.18 16.72
N ASP A 77 19.43 -14.22 17.50
CA ASP A 77 18.10 -14.45 18.07
C ASP A 77 16.95 -14.20 17.07
N TYR A 78 16.97 -14.94 15.96
CA TYR A 78 16.01 -14.75 14.88
C TYR A 78 14.83 -15.71 14.98
N VAL A 79 13.64 -15.21 14.63
CA VAL A 79 12.39 -15.97 14.56
C VAL A 79 11.57 -15.44 13.38
N VAL A 80 11.03 -16.34 12.57
CA VAL A 80 9.92 -16.02 11.66
C VAL A 80 8.67 -16.62 12.26
N ALA A 81 7.61 -15.82 12.41
CA ALA A 81 6.32 -16.29 12.91
C ALA A 81 5.20 -15.97 11.93
N GLN A 82 4.26 -16.91 11.77
CA GLN A 82 3.00 -16.66 11.07
C GLN A 82 2.09 -15.77 11.92
N VAL A 83 1.45 -14.78 11.29
CA VAL A 83 0.46 -13.91 11.94
C VAL A 83 -0.91 -14.54 11.84
N THR A 84 -1.48 -14.99 12.97
CA THR A 84 -2.83 -15.58 13.05
C THR A 84 -3.76 -14.69 13.87
N ASP A 85 -5.02 -14.58 13.45
CA ASP A 85 -6.01 -13.72 14.10
C ASP A 85 -6.33 -14.12 15.56
N GLU A 86 -6.13 -15.40 15.90
CA GLU A 86 -6.41 -15.97 17.24
C GLU A 86 -5.59 -15.33 18.38
N LEU A 87 -4.46 -14.68 18.05
CA LEU A 87 -3.55 -14.07 19.03
C LEU A 87 -3.85 -12.59 19.31
N PHE A 88 -4.82 -11.97 18.62
CA PHE A 88 -5.23 -10.59 18.88
C PHE A 88 -6.35 -10.46 19.92
N ALA A 89 -6.92 -11.58 20.38
CA ALA A 89 -8.11 -11.61 21.23
C ALA A 89 -7.84 -12.23 22.60
N SER A 90 -7.07 -11.56 23.45
CA SER A 90 -7.31 -11.69 24.90
C SER A 90 -6.92 -10.41 25.61
N GLU A 91 -7.91 -9.58 25.93
CA GLU A 91 -7.78 -8.50 26.93
C GLU A 91 -7.56 -9.06 28.35
N GLU A 92 -7.61 -10.38 28.55
CA GLU A 92 -7.48 -11.07 29.84
C GLU A 92 -6.02 -11.34 30.29
N HIS A 93 -5.00 -10.80 29.61
CA HIS A 93 -3.60 -11.09 29.92
C HIS A 93 -3.04 -10.43 31.20
N SER A 94 -3.83 -9.64 31.92
CA SER A 94 -3.37 -8.95 33.14
C SER A 94 -3.32 -9.86 34.38
N ASP A 95 -4.05 -10.98 34.40
CA ASP A 95 -4.23 -11.78 35.63
C ASP A 95 -3.51 -13.15 35.61
N THR A 96 -3.01 -13.63 34.46
CA THR A 96 -2.41 -14.97 34.32
C THR A 96 -0.88 -15.04 34.24
N LEU A 97 -0.14 -13.91 34.26
CA LEU A 97 1.33 -13.87 34.03
C LEU A 97 1.76 -14.44 32.65
N GLU A 98 0.83 -14.64 31.72
CA GLU A 98 1.12 -15.09 30.36
C GLU A 98 1.81 -13.95 29.57
N LEU A 99 2.67 -14.32 28.62
CA LEU A 99 3.40 -13.35 27.80
C LEU A 99 2.41 -12.66 26.86
N SER A 100 2.56 -11.36 26.61
CA SER A 100 1.70 -10.72 25.60
C SER A 100 1.82 -11.44 24.26
N PRO A 101 0.78 -11.47 23.41
CA PRO A 101 0.82 -12.16 22.12
C PRO A 101 1.98 -11.76 21.19
N ALA A 102 2.49 -10.54 21.35
CA ALA A 102 3.71 -10.08 20.67
C ALA A 102 4.98 -10.72 21.24
N LEU A 103 5.08 -10.87 22.56
CA LEU A 103 6.19 -11.56 23.22
C LEU A 103 6.15 -13.08 23.01
N GLU A 104 4.96 -13.68 22.90
CA GLU A 104 4.82 -15.10 22.55
C GLU A 104 5.38 -15.38 21.14
N ARG A 105 5.08 -14.51 20.15
CA ARG A 105 5.66 -14.60 18.81
C ARG A 105 7.17 -14.44 18.81
N VAL A 106 7.69 -13.46 19.53
CA VAL A 106 9.15 -13.23 19.66
C VAL A 106 9.85 -14.39 20.38
N SER A 107 9.17 -15.05 21.32
CA SER A 107 9.72 -16.22 22.03
C SER A 107 9.81 -17.49 21.18
N GLY A 108 9.21 -17.51 19.98
CA GLY A 108 9.19 -18.66 19.08
C GLY A 108 8.34 -19.84 19.56
N VAL A 109 7.51 -19.63 20.59
CA VAL A 109 6.72 -20.68 21.25
C VAL A 109 5.49 -21.08 20.43
N TYR A 110 4.89 -20.14 19.69
CA TYR A 110 3.73 -20.38 18.83
C TYR A 110 3.94 -19.78 17.43
N GLY A 111 3.54 -20.54 16.41
CA GLY A 111 3.55 -20.09 15.00
C GLY A 111 4.94 -19.87 14.40
N SER A 112 6.02 -20.31 15.08
CA SER A 112 7.38 -20.18 14.56
C SER A 112 7.61 -21.12 13.39
N ILE A 113 8.22 -20.57 12.34
CA ILE A 113 8.54 -21.30 11.12
C ILE A 113 10.04 -21.55 11.12
N PRO A 114 10.47 -22.82 10.99
CA PRO A 114 11.87 -23.14 10.81
C PRO A 114 12.45 -22.38 9.63
N CYS A 115 13.54 -21.65 9.89
CA CYS A 115 14.25 -20.91 8.87
C CYS A 115 15.76 -20.94 9.16
N SER A 116 16.53 -20.69 8.13
CA SER A 116 17.97 -20.49 8.21
C SER A 116 18.32 -19.08 7.75
N VAL A 117 19.40 -18.53 8.29
CA VAL A 117 19.89 -17.21 7.93
C VAL A 117 21.29 -17.31 7.37
N THR A 118 21.52 -16.68 6.22
CA THR A 118 22.83 -16.56 5.58
C THR A 118 23.23 -15.09 5.49
N GLU A 119 24.38 -14.76 6.06
CA GLU A 119 24.97 -13.42 6.03
C GLU A 119 25.97 -13.29 4.88
N GLN A 120 25.92 -12.19 4.15
CA GLN A 120 26.87 -11.88 3.09
C GLN A 120 27.79 -10.72 3.48
N ASP A 121 28.94 -10.63 2.82
CA ASP A 121 29.97 -9.63 3.13
C ASP A 121 29.57 -8.20 2.78
N ASP A 122 28.60 -8.03 1.89
CA ASP A 122 28.10 -6.74 1.39
C ASP A 122 26.99 -6.12 2.24
N GLY A 123 26.59 -6.76 3.35
CA GLY A 123 25.47 -6.31 4.17
C GLY A 123 24.12 -6.94 3.79
N THR A 124 24.10 -7.86 2.84
CA THR A 124 22.90 -8.64 2.52
C THR A 124 22.71 -9.78 3.52
N VAL A 125 21.49 -9.94 4.00
CA VAL A 125 21.05 -11.08 4.82
C VAL A 125 19.94 -11.80 4.06
N ILE A 126 20.09 -13.12 3.90
CA ILE A 126 19.08 -13.98 3.28
C ILE A 126 18.48 -14.87 4.36
N ILE A 127 17.16 -14.83 4.48
CA ILE A 127 16.37 -15.74 5.30
C ILE A 127 15.74 -16.76 4.36
N THR A 128 15.91 -18.05 4.66
CA THR A 128 15.33 -19.14 3.89
C THR A 128 14.48 -20.00 4.81
N LEU A 129 13.17 -20.02 4.57
CA LEU A 129 12.21 -20.85 5.29
C LEU A 129 12.34 -22.31 4.81
N GLU A 130 12.12 -23.27 5.71
CA GLU A 130 12.15 -24.70 5.36
C GLU A 130 10.92 -25.13 4.53
N GLU A 131 9.80 -24.43 4.73
CA GLU A 131 8.52 -24.66 4.05
C GLU A 131 8.12 -23.45 3.21
N ASP A 132 7.26 -23.69 2.21
CA ASP A 132 6.71 -22.63 1.36
C ASP A 132 5.78 -21.72 2.19
N MET A 133 5.99 -20.42 2.04
CA MET A 133 5.06 -19.42 2.55
C MET A 133 3.71 -19.56 1.87
N GLN A 134 2.65 -19.45 2.65
CA GLN A 134 1.29 -19.40 2.15
C GLN A 134 1.05 -18.04 1.48
N VAL A 135 0.51 -18.05 0.26
CA VAL A 135 0.29 -16.85 -0.54
C VAL A 135 -0.55 -15.83 0.22
N GLY A 136 -0.02 -14.62 0.42
CA GLY A 136 -0.70 -13.52 1.11
C GLY A 136 -0.94 -13.70 2.61
N GLN A 137 -0.52 -14.83 3.20
CA GLN A 137 -0.47 -15.00 4.64
C GLN A 137 0.51 -14.00 5.25
N GLY A 138 0.11 -13.34 6.34
CA GLY A 138 0.98 -12.46 7.09
C GLY A 138 2.03 -13.25 7.89
N TYR A 139 3.27 -12.76 7.86
CA TYR A 139 4.41 -13.24 8.62
C TYR A 139 5.12 -12.05 9.27
N GLU A 140 5.89 -12.32 10.32
CA GLU A 140 6.74 -11.32 10.94
C GLU A 140 8.13 -11.91 11.23
N PHE A 141 9.17 -11.19 10.82
CA PHE A 141 10.56 -11.54 11.10
C PHE A 141 11.06 -10.71 12.28
N TYR A 142 11.52 -11.40 13.32
CA TYR A 142 12.16 -10.82 14.48
C TYR A 142 13.63 -11.20 14.51
N SER A 143 14.49 -10.24 14.82
CA SER A 143 15.92 -10.52 15.05
C SER A 143 16.62 -9.35 15.73
N GLN A 144 17.77 -9.63 16.35
CA GLN A 144 18.77 -8.62 16.68
C GLN A 144 19.95 -8.73 15.70
N VAL A 145 20.24 -7.64 14.99
CA VAL A 145 21.43 -7.55 14.14
C VAL A 145 22.51 -6.70 14.82
N ARG A 146 23.78 -7.05 14.62
CA ARG A 146 24.93 -6.32 15.16
C ARG A 146 25.97 -6.03 14.08
N ASP A 147 26.49 -4.81 14.08
CA ASP A 147 27.63 -4.46 13.22
C ASP A 147 28.97 -4.95 13.81
N LYS A 148 30.06 -4.68 13.09
CA LYS A 148 31.43 -5.07 13.50
C LYS A 148 31.93 -4.31 14.74
N THR A 149 31.39 -3.13 15.01
CA THR A 149 31.74 -2.29 16.15
C THR A 149 30.92 -2.62 17.41
N GLY A 150 29.90 -3.47 17.26
CA GLY A 150 29.05 -3.96 18.32
C GLY A 150 27.76 -3.15 18.53
N ASN A 151 27.44 -2.19 17.65
CA ASN A 151 26.13 -1.54 17.71
C ASN A 151 25.07 -2.52 17.25
N SER A 152 23.90 -2.44 17.87
CA SER A 152 22.81 -3.39 17.66
C SER A 152 21.54 -2.70 17.18
N LEU A 153 20.83 -3.33 16.26
CA LEU A 153 19.47 -2.98 15.85
C LEU A 153 18.55 -4.18 16.09
N THR A 154 17.45 -3.97 16.80
CA THR A 154 16.37 -4.96 16.94
C THR A 154 15.32 -4.71 15.86
N LEU A 155 14.91 -5.77 15.17
CA LEU A 155 14.01 -5.74 14.03
C LEU A 155 12.72 -6.51 14.35
N ALA A 156 11.62 -5.99 13.85
CA ALA A 156 10.31 -6.61 13.78
C ALA A 156 9.68 -6.19 12.44
N ILE A 157 9.78 -7.05 11.43
CA ILE A 157 9.43 -6.69 10.05
C ILE A 157 8.25 -7.56 9.60
N PRO A 158 7.06 -6.97 9.40
CA PRO A 158 5.93 -7.69 8.84
C PRO A 158 6.09 -7.87 7.34
N PHE A 159 5.73 -9.04 6.82
CA PHE A 159 5.71 -9.34 5.40
C PHE A 159 4.58 -10.31 5.04
N ALA A 160 4.31 -10.48 3.76
CA ALA A 160 3.31 -11.41 3.27
C ALA A 160 3.98 -12.53 2.47
N GLY A 161 3.41 -13.73 2.51
CA GLY A 161 3.89 -14.84 1.72
C GLY A 161 3.85 -14.55 0.22
N TYR A 162 4.88 -15.01 -0.49
CA TYR A 162 5.09 -14.70 -1.89
C TYR A 162 3.97 -15.23 -2.78
N ASN A 163 3.53 -14.40 -3.72
CA ASN A 163 2.55 -14.79 -4.72
C ASN A 163 3.22 -15.03 -6.07
N SER A 164 3.51 -16.30 -6.39
CA SER A 164 4.05 -16.71 -7.69
C SER A 164 2.98 -16.75 -8.79
N ARG A 165 1.70 -16.59 -8.44
CA ARG A 165 0.54 -16.73 -9.33
C ARG A 165 -0.29 -15.44 -9.39
N VAL A 166 0.38 -14.30 -9.58
CA VAL A 166 -0.32 -13.01 -9.73
C VAL A 166 -1.21 -13.06 -10.99
N PRO A 167 -2.53 -12.80 -10.88
CA PRO A 167 -3.45 -12.84 -12.00
C PRO A 167 -3.20 -11.67 -12.96
N VAL A 168 -3.81 -11.75 -14.15
CA VAL A 168 -3.93 -10.61 -15.06
C VAL A 168 -5.34 -10.08 -14.94
N LEU A 169 -5.46 -8.82 -14.57
CA LEU A 169 -6.72 -8.15 -14.33
C LEU A 169 -6.81 -6.87 -15.15
N ILE A 170 -8.01 -6.50 -15.56
CA ILE A 170 -8.32 -5.17 -16.09
C ILE A 170 -9.53 -4.60 -15.36
N MET A 171 -9.61 -3.27 -15.28
CA MET A 171 -10.77 -2.55 -14.80
C MET A 171 -11.80 -2.42 -15.93
N THR A 172 -13.07 -2.68 -15.61
CA THR A 172 -14.15 -2.76 -16.61
C THR A 172 -15.29 -1.79 -16.37
N GLU A 173 -15.58 -1.44 -15.12
CA GLU A 173 -16.60 -0.45 -14.77
C GLU A 173 -16.20 0.36 -13.53
N LEU A 174 -16.44 1.67 -13.53
CA LEU A 174 -16.13 2.56 -12.41
C LEU A 174 -17.31 3.47 -12.07
N GLN A 175 -17.67 3.51 -10.78
CA GLN A 175 -18.55 4.51 -10.18
C GLN A 175 -17.74 5.44 -9.28
N THR A 176 -17.64 6.71 -9.67
CA THR A 176 -16.83 7.72 -8.96
C THR A 176 -17.67 8.70 -8.17
N GLU A 177 -18.99 8.77 -8.40
CA GLU A 177 -19.88 9.69 -7.69
C GLU A 177 -20.73 8.95 -6.66
N SER A 178 -20.45 9.21 -5.38
CA SER A 178 -21.25 8.68 -4.28
C SER A 178 -22.47 9.55 -3.95
N VAL A 179 -23.58 8.91 -3.53
CA VAL A 179 -24.74 9.61 -2.97
C VAL A 179 -24.66 9.56 -1.45
N SER A 180 -24.62 10.73 -0.82
CA SER A 180 -24.78 10.84 0.63
C SER A 180 -26.25 11.01 1.02
N SER A 181 -26.65 10.41 2.13
CA SER A 181 -28.00 10.45 2.70
C SER A 181 -28.59 11.85 2.92
N GLN A 182 -27.79 12.92 2.84
CA GLN A 182 -28.25 14.32 2.93
C GLN A 182 -28.84 14.87 1.62
N ARG A 183 -28.59 14.22 0.47
CA ARG A 183 -29.17 14.56 -0.84
C ARG A 183 -30.13 13.49 -1.38
N ALA A 184 -30.36 12.45 -0.59
CA ALA A 184 -31.32 11.41 -0.90
C ALA A 184 -32.75 11.99 -0.90
N THR A 185 -33.55 11.65 -1.89
CA THR A 185 -35.00 11.88 -1.81
C THR A 185 -35.59 11.13 -0.60
N GLU A 186 -36.79 11.48 -0.11
CA GLU A 186 -37.42 10.76 1.02
C GLU A 186 -37.52 9.23 0.79
N LYS A 187 -37.48 8.78 -0.47
CA LYS A 187 -37.43 7.37 -0.90
C LYS A 187 -36.04 6.71 -0.82
N GLU A 188 -34.97 7.49 -0.81
CA GLU A 188 -33.58 7.04 -0.83
C GLU A 188 -32.87 7.29 0.51
N ALA A 189 -33.58 7.80 1.53
CA ALA A 189 -33.03 8.06 2.84
C ALA A 189 -32.45 6.78 3.45
N GLY A 190 -31.13 6.75 3.64
CA GLY A 190 -30.41 5.58 4.15
C GLY A 190 -29.78 4.69 3.08
N ILE A 191 -30.00 4.97 1.79
CA ILE A 191 -29.32 4.30 0.68
C ILE A 191 -28.00 5.04 0.39
N TYR A 192 -26.89 4.35 0.58
CA TYR A 192 -25.56 4.85 0.24
C TYR A 192 -25.08 4.16 -1.02
N ARG A 193 -24.91 4.95 -2.09
CA ARG A 193 -24.28 4.50 -3.33
C ARG A 193 -22.79 4.75 -3.18
N ASN A 194 -22.05 3.68 -2.92
CA ASN A 194 -20.62 3.74 -2.70
C ASN A 194 -19.87 3.72 -4.04
N GLU A 195 -18.67 4.29 -4.03
CA GLU A 195 -17.75 4.25 -5.17
C GLU A 195 -17.27 2.82 -5.37
N PHE A 196 -17.15 2.37 -6.62
CA PHE A 196 -16.68 1.02 -6.92
C PHE A 196 -15.83 0.97 -8.18
N VAL A 197 -15.04 -0.10 -8.28
CA VAL A 197 -14.29 -0.52 -9.46
C VAL A 197 -14.57 -1.99 -9.71
N GLU A 198 -15.10 -2.31 -10.88
CA GLU A 198 -15.27 -3.67 -11.37
C GLU A 198 -13.99 -4.13 -12.09
N LEU A 199 -13.64 -5.40 -11.88
CA LEU A 199 -12.44 -6.02 -12.41
C LEU A 199 -12.80 -7.31 -13.15
N LEU A 200 -12.17 -7.52 -14.30
CA LEU A 200 -12.22 -8.76 -15.08
C LEU A 200 -10.88 -9.49 -14.99
N VAL A 201 -10.94 -10.79 -14.74
CA VAL A 201 -9.78 -11.69 -14.69
C VAL A 201 -9.49 -12.23 -16.08
N LEU A 202 -8.42 -11.75 -16.72
CA LEU A 202 -7.95 -12.25 -18.01
C LEU A 202 -7.07 -13.50 -17.87
N ARG A 203 -6.41 -13.65 -16.72
CA ARG A 203 -5.68 -14.88 -16.35
C ARG A 203 -5.83 -15.12 -14.86
N GLY A 204 -6.33 -16.30 -14.50
CA GLY A 204 -6.53 -16.71 -13.11
C GLY A 204 -5.24 -16.73 -12.27
N GLY A 205 -5.40 -16.71 -10.96
CA GLY A 205 -4.33 -16.59 -9.99
C GLY A 205 -4.83 -16.20 -8.60
N ASN A 206 -3.92 -15.76 -7.73
CA ASN A 206 -4.26 -15.28 -6.40
C ASN A 206 -4.17 -13.75 -6.32
N LEU A 207 -5.14 -13.07 -5.73
CA LEU A 207 -5.18 -11.61 -5.65
C LEU A 207 -4.14 -11.01 -4.66
N ALA A 208 -3.52 -11.81 -3.81
CA ALA A 208 -2.57 -11.34 -2.80
C ALA A 208 -1.43 -10.49 -3.39
N GLY A 209 -1.12 -9.38 -2.72
CA GLY A 209 -0.05 -8.48 -3.14
C GLY A 209 -0.43 -7.51 -4.25
N LEU A 210 -1.65 -7.58 -4.78
CA LEU A 210 -2.21 -6.52 -5.61
C LEU A 210 -2.68 -5.35 -4.75
N GLU A 211 -2.65 -4.15 -5.33
CA GLU A 211 -3.20 -2.94 -4.74
C GLU A 211 -3.88 -2.07 -5.80
N LEU A 212 -4.99 -1.43 -5.39
CA LEU A 212 -5.74 -0.48 -6.21
C LEU A 212 -5.57 0.92 -5.59
N CYS A 213 -5.03 1.85 -6.37
CA CYS A 213 -4.62 3.18 -5.89
C CYS A 213 -5.29 4.27 -6.71
N SER A 214 -5.87 5.26 -6.03
CA SER A 214 -6.31 6.52 -6.63
C SER A 214 -5.23 7.58 -6.45
N ALA A 215 -4.93 8.35 -7.50
CA ALA A 215 -4.05 9.52 -7.40
C ALA A 215 -4.67 10.64 -6.56
N TYR A 216 -6.00 10.77 -6.55
CA TYR A 216 -6.74 11.74 -5.75
C TYR A 216 -6.52 11.52 -4.24
N ASP A 217 -6.61 10.28 -3.77
CA ASP A 217 -6.51 9.96 -2.34
C ASP A 217 -5.09 9.50 -1.92
N GLY A 218 -4.29 9.04 -2.87
CA GLY A 218 -2.89 8.66 -2.70
C GLY A 218 -2.67 7.32 -2.00
N GLU A 219 -1.40 7.04 -1.70
CA GLU A 219 -0.92 5.74 -1.19
C GLU A 219 -1.51 5.32 0.15
N ALA A 220 -1.95 6.27 0.97
CA ALA A 220 -2.41 6.01 2.34
C ALA A 220 -3.77 5.30 2.40
N LYS A 221 -4.54 5.34 1.31
CA LYS A 221 -5.92 4.83 1.23
C LYS A 221 -6.13 3.84 0.10
N LYS A 222 -5.03 3.27 -0.40
CA LYS A 222 -5.10 2.18 -1.38
C LYS A 222 -5.84 0.98 -0.81
N PHE A 223 -6.54 0.29 -1.69
CA PHE A 223 -7.14 -0.99 -1.35
C PHE A 223 -6.09 -2.10 -1.52
N LEU A 224 -5.91 -2.93 -0.49
CA LEU A 224 -5.06 -4.12 -0.54
C LEU A 224 -5.93 -5.33 -0.77
N PHE A 225 -5.61 -6.12 -1.78
CA PHE A 225 -6.42 -7.27 -2.11
C PHE A 225 -6.18 -8.43 -1.13
N PRO A 226 -7.25 -9.11 -0.66
CA PRO A 226 -7.13 -10.31 0.16
C PRO A 226 -6.58 -11.50 -0.67
N PRO A 227 -6.05 -12.54 -0.01
CA PRO A 227 -5.48 -13.71 -0.69
C PRO A 227 -6.55 -14.67 -1.23
N ILE A 228 -7.27 -14.23 -2.26
CA ILE A 228 -8.37 -14.98 -2.88
C ILE A 228 -7.92 -15.55 -4.22
N GLU A 229 -8.25 -16.81 -4.47
CA GLU A 229 -8.08 -17.45 -5.78
C GLU A 229 -9.19 -17.01 -6.73
N VAL A 230 -8.82 -16.58 -7.93
CA VAL A 230 -9.73 -16.16 -9.00
C VAL A 230 -9.46 -16.91 -10.29
N SER A 231 -10.51 -17.16 -11.05
CA SER A 231 -10.46 -17.91 -12.31
C SER A 231 -10.47 -17.00 -13.54
N THR A 232 -9.87 -17.44 -14.64
CA THR A 232 -10.00 -16.74 -15.93
C THR A 232 -11.46 -16.54 -16.32
N GLY A 233 -11.82 -15.33 -16.73
CA GLY A 233 -13.18 -14.89 -17.09
C GLY A 233 -14.07 -14.49 -15.92
N GLU A 234 -13.59 -14.65 -14.68
CA GLU A 234 -14.29 -14.19 -13.47
C GLU A 234 -14.33 -12.66 -13.41
N VAL A 235 -15.43 -12.14 -12.89
CA VAL A 235 -15.66 -10.72 -12.64
C VAL A 235 -15.89 -10.54 -11.16
N PHE A 236 -15.38 -9.47 -10.58
CA PHE A 236 -15.63 -9.11 -9.19
C PHE A 236 -15.56 -7.60 -8.99
N VAL A 237 -16.08 -7.12 -7.87
CA VAL A 237 -16.29 -5.70 -7.61
C VAL A 237 -15.53 -5.30 -6.35
N VAL A 238 -14.78 -4.21 -6.43
CA VAL A 238 -14.13 -3.57 -5.28
C VAL A 238 -14.85 -2.27 -4.97
N HIS A 239 -15.56 -2.24 -3.85
CA HIS A 239 -16.18 -1.06 -3.28
C HIS A 239 -15.13 -0.25 -2.53
N MET A 240 -14.85 0.93 -3.08
CA MET A 240 -13.80 1.84 -2.63
C MET A 240 -14.26 2.72 -1.46
N ARG A 241 -15.46 2.49 -0.93
CA ARG A 241 -16.00 3.16 0.25
C ARG A 241 -17.01 2.28 0.98
N SER A 242 -16.91 2.13 2.29
CA SER A 242 -17.87 1.41 3.13
C SER A 242 -18.72 2.36 3.94
N ARG A 243 -19.81 2.85 3.36
CA ARG A 243 -20.79 3.67 4.08
C ARG A 243 -22.17 3.03 4.05
N GLY A 244 -22.80 2.94 5.22
CA GLY A 244 -24.10 2.29 5.39
C GLY A 244 -23.99 0.84 5.84
N ASN A 245 -25.14 0.16 5.91
CA ASN A 245 -25.21 -1.25 6.34
C ASN A 245 -25.01 -2.18 5.13
N GLY A 246 -24.56 -3.41 5.38
CA GLY A 246 -24.42 -4.44 4.33
C GLY A 246 -23.17 -4.31 3.47
N CYS A 247 -22.17 -3.54 3.93
CA CYS A 247 -20.84 -3.44 3.33
C CYS A 247 -19.97 -4.53 3.93
N VAL A 248 -19.91 -5.71 3.28
CA VAL A 248 -19.21 -6.89 3.79
C VAL A 248 -18.36 -7.46 2.68
N SER A 249 -17.07 -7.68 2.94
CA SER A 249 -16.17 -8.34 1.98
C SER A 249 -16.45 -9.84 1.91
N GLU A 250 -16.76 -10.32 0.72
CA GLU A 250 -17.03 -11.72 0.45
C GLU A 250 -15.74 -12.45 0.14
N THR A 251 -15.07 -12.97 1.17
CA THR A 251 -13.77 -13.65 1.02
C THR A 251 -13.89 -15.17 0.87
N GLY A 252 -15.07 -15.74 1.17
CA GLY A 252 -15.38 -17.16 1.07
C GLY A 252 -16.23 -17.52 -0.16
N ASP A 253 -16.90 -18.66 -0.08
CA ASP A 253 -17.76 -19.19 -1.18
C ASP A 253 -19.15 -18.54 -1.22
N ASN A 254 -19.53 -17.79 -0.19
CA ASN A 254 -20.83 -17.14 -0.10
C ASN A 254 -20.76 -15.73 -0.72
N LEU A 255 -21.25 -15.59 -1.94
CA LEU A 255 -21.27 -14.33 -2.70
C LEU A 255 -22.56 -13.49 -2.47
N GLY A 256 -23.31 -13.77 -1.41
CA GLY A 256 -24.57 -13.07 -1.10
C GLY A 256 -24.57 -12.43 0.28
N GLU A 257 -23.39 -12.16 0.84
CA GLU A 257 -23.26 -11.54 2.17
C GLU A 257 -23.40 -10.03 2.11
N ALA A 258 -22.91 -9.43 1.03
CA ALA A 258 -23.05 -8.00 0.80
C ALA A 258 -24.50 -7.68 0.40
N THR A 259 -25.07 -6.64 1.01
CA THR A 259 -26.46 -6.20 0.72
C THR A 259 -26.56 -4.69 0.48
N SER A 260 -25.42 -4.01 0.39
CA SER A 260 -25.36 -2.57 0.10
C SER A 260 -25.73 -2.27 -1.35
N SER A 261 -25.83 -1.00 -1.72
CA SER A 261 -26.06 -0.62 -3.13
C SER A 261 -24.88 -1.04 -4.00
N TYR A 262 -25.16 -1.37 -5.27
CA TYR A 262 -24.17 -1.81 -6.25
C TYR A 262 -23.47 -3.13 -5.90
N THR A 263 -24.05 -3.93 -5.00
CA THR A 263 -23.67 -5.32 -4.77
C THR A 263 -24.36 -6.23 -5.78
N SER A 264 -23.76 -7.39 -6.04
CA SER A 264 -24.31 -8.42 -6.91
C SER A 264 -24.12 -9.78 -6.27
N ALA A 265 -25.20 -10.55 -6.15
CA ALA A 265 -25.14 -11.89 -5.57
C ALA A 265 -24.50 -12.95 -6.52
N GLU A 266 -24.08 -12.54 -7.72
CA GLU A 266 -23.51 -13.43 -8.75
C GLU A 266 -21.99 -13.31 -8.85
N VAL A 267 -21.42 -12.21 -8.34
CA VAL A 267 -19.98 -11.94 -8.35
C VAL A 267 -19.52 -11.57 -6.95
N ARG A 268 -18.23 -11.62 -6.72
CA ARG A 268 -17.66 -11.30 -5.42
C ARG A 268 -17.64 -9.79 -5.16
N ASP A 269 -18.19 -9.36 -4.04
CA ASP A 269 -18.12 -7.99 -3.55
C ASP A 269 -17.04 -7.84 -2.47
N LEU A 270 -16.00 -7.05 -2.75
CA LEU A 270 -14.91 -6.72 -1.81
C LEU A 270 -15.04 -5.27 -1.35
N TRP A 271 -14.82 -5.01 -0.06
CA TRP A 271 -15.03 -3.70 0.54
C TRP A 271 -13.78 -3.20 1.28
N THR A 272 -13.46 -1.93 1.10
CA THR A 272 -12.53 -1.20 1.98
C THR A 272 -13.17 -0.91 3.34
N ASP A 273 -12.39 -0.53 4.36
CA ASP A 273 -12.90 -0.04 5.65
C ASP A 273 -13.11 1.49 5.68
N ILE A 274 -12.82 2.17 4.57
CA ILE A 274 -12.86 3.63 4.47
C ILE A 274 -14.29 4.16 4.28
N GLU A 275 -14.75 5.05 5.17
CA GLU A 275 -16.10 5.66 5.07
C GLU A 275 -16.15 6.96 4.22
N THR A 276 -14.99 7.52 3.84
CA THR A 276 -14.89 8.75 3.04
C THR A 276 -14.81 8.46 1.54
N THR A 277 -15.00 9.48 0.71
CA THR A 277 -14.73 9.38 -0.74
C THR A 277 -13.27 9.05 -0.97
N THR A 278 -13.01 8.16 -1.94
CA THR A 278 -11.68 7.66 -2.29
C THR A 278 -11.35 7.80 -3.76
N LEU A 279 -12.34 7.91 -4.62
CA LEU A 279 -12.13 8.21 -6.04
C LEU A 279 -12.40 9.69 -6.30
N GLY A 280 -11.56 10.33 -7.11
CA GLY A 280 -11.83 11.69 -7.56
C GLY A 280 -13.11 11.71 -8.42
N ASN A 281 -14.12 12.50 -8.05
CA ASN A 281 -15.42 12.43 -8.75
C ASN A 281 -15.34 12.71 -10.27
N LYS A 282 -14.52 13.69 -10.67
CA LYS A 282 -14.43 14.17 -12.06
C LYS A 282 -13.06 14.00 -12.70
N THR A 283 -11.99 13.95 -11.90
CA THR A 283 -10.62 13.86 -12.38
C THR A 283 -9.83 12.96 -11.46
N ASP A 284 -9.22 11.92 -12.00
CA ASP A 284 -8.35 10.99 -11.28
C ASP A 284 -7.51 10.11 -12.22
N ILE A 285 -6.54 9.43 -11.63
CA ILE A 285 -5.80 8.34 -12.24
C ILE A 285 -5.86 7.15 -11.27
N ILE A 286 -6.46 6.05 -11.71
CA ILE A 286 -6.57 4.82 -10.94
C ILE A 286 -5.56 3.81 -11.46
N LEU A 287 -4.77 3.24 -10.55
CA LEU A 287 -3.75 2.25 -10.86
C LEU A 287 -4.10 0.93 -10.20
N LEU A 288 -4.06 -0.15 -10.97
CA LEU A 288 -4.02 -1.51 -10.46
C LEU A 288 -2.59 -2.03 -10.65
N ARG A 289 -1.92 -2.39 -9.55
CA ARG A 289 -0.51 -2.78 -9.62
C ARG A 289 -0.13 -3.85 -8.62
N ASN A 290 0.96 -4.55 -8.94
CA ASN A 290 1.59 -5.47 -8.02
C ASN A 290 2.49 -4.70 -7.04
N ARG A 291 2.28 -4.90 -5.75
CA ARG A 291 3.05 -4.23 -4.69
C ARG A 291 4.52 -4.63 -4.71
N ALA A 292 4.82 -5.89 -5.03
CA ALA A 292 6.17 -6.45 -4.92
C ALA A 292 7.16 -5.85 -5.91
N ASP A 293 6.74 -5.66 -7.16
CA ASP A 293 7.60 -5.18 -8.26
C ASP A 293 7.16 -3.81 -8.81
N ARG A 294 6.08 -3.23 -8.26
CA ARG A 294 5.48 -1.95 -8.70
C ARG A 294 4.91 -1.96 -10.12
N ARG A 295 4.87 -3.11 -10.79
CA ARG A 295 4.39 -3.24 -12.17
C ARG A 295 2.89 -2.99 -12.23
N LEU A 296 2.46 -2.12 -13.15
CA LEU A 296 1.06 -1.89 -13.43
C LEU A 296 0.45 -3.09 -14.18
N LEU A 297 -0.74 -3.50 -13.75
CA LEU A 297 -1.58 -4.48 -14.45
C LEU A 297 -2.57 -3.76 -15.36
N ASP A 298 -3.19 -2.68 -14.86
CA ASP A 298 -4.09 -1.83 -15.62
C ASP A 298 -4.13 -0.40 -15.03
N ALA A 299 -4.66 0.54 -15.81
CA ALA A 299 -4.84 1.92 -15.38
C ALA A 299 -6.11 2.54 -16.01
N VAL A 300 -6.72 3.49 -15.30
CA VAL A 300 -7.79 4.34 -15.86
C VAL A 300 -7.45 5.80 -15.59
N MET A 301 -7.38 6.60 -16.64
CA MET A 301 -7.26 8.06 -16.54
C MET A 301 -8.57 8.72 -16.97
N TYR A 302 -9.08 9.63 -16.14
CA TYR A 302 -10.27 10.40 -16.48
C TYR A 302 -10.21 11.84 -15.95
N ARG A 303 -10.93 12.75 -16.60
CA ARG A 303 -10.94 14.18 -16.28
C ARG A 303 -12.23 14.89 -16.70
N ALA A 304 -12.52 16.02 -16.07
CA ALA A 304 -13.44 17.00 -16.64
C ALA A 304 -12.80 17.71 -17.85
N SER A 305 -13.61 18.12 -18.83
CA SER A 305 -13.10 18.71 -20.08
C SER A 305 -12.30 20.00 -19.90
N ASN A 306 -12.58 20.74 -18.82
CA ASN A 306 -11.91 21.99 -18.47
C ASN A 306 -10.54 21.80 -17.79
N ILE A 307 -10.11 20.56 -17.55
CA ILE A 307 -8.79 20.25 -16.99
C ILE A 307 -7.79 20.08 -18.12
N GLU A 308 -6.82 20.99 -18.20
CA GLU A 308 -5.77 21.01 -19.23
C GLU A 308 -4.41 20.48 -18.72
N ALA A 309 -4.29 20.17 -17.43
CA ALA A 309 -3.07 19.63 -16.84
C ALA A 309 -3.37 18.82 -15.58
N TRP A 310 -2.54 17.81 -15.32
CA TRP A 310 -2.60 17.02 -14.10
C TRP A 310 -2.25 17.86 -12.87
N THR A 311 -2.92 17.55 -11.75
CA THR A 311 -2.56 18.12 -10.46
C THR A 311 -1.24 17.54 -9.96
N LYS A 312 -0.60 18.19 -8.99
CA LYS A 312 0.66 17.70 -8.41
C LYS A 312 0.56 16.25 -7.91
N LEU A 313 -0.59 15.83 -7.39
CA LEU A 313 -0.81 14.46 -6.90
C LEU A 313 -0.86 13.43 -8.03
N MET A 314 -1.24 13.85 -9.23
CA MET A 314 -1.45 12.98 -10.39
C MET A 314 -0.23 12.86 -11.29
N ILE A 315 0.74 13.79 -11.20
CA ILE A 315 1.94 13.79 -12.06
C ILE A 315 2.74 12.48 -11.92
N ASP A 316 2.98 12.04 -10.68
CA ASP A 316 3.75 10.81 -10.45
C ASP A 316 2.98 9.58 -10.95
N TYR A 317 1.65 9.59 -10.82
CA TYR A 317 0.78 8.52 -11.30
C TYR A 317 0.73 8.48 -12.83
N SER A 318 0.65 9.63 -13.50
CA SER A 318 0.68 9.71 -14.96
C SER A 318 2.01 9.23 -15.54
N ALA A 319 3.13 9.50 -14.86
CA ALA A 319 4.44 8.99 -15.27
C ALA A 319 4.49 7.46 -15.23
N LEU A 320 3.92 6.84 -14.19
CA LEU A 320 3.81 5.38 -14.12
C LEU A 320 2.94 4.80 -15.25
N VAL A 321 1.85 5.48 -15.62
CA VAL A 321 1.01 5.08 -16.75
C VAL A 321 1.79 5.16 -18.06
N ASP A 322 2.55 6.25 -18.27
CA ASP A 322 3.40 6.44 -19.45
C ASP A 322 4.44 5.31 -19.59
N GLU A 323 5.16 5.02 -18.50
CA GLU A 323 6.19 3.96 -18.46
C GLU A 323 5.62 2.55 -18.66
N SER A 324 4.36 2.33 -18.27
CA SER A 324 3.73 1.01 -18.37
C SER A 324 3.41 0.59 -19.80
N GLY A 325 3.24 1.55 -20.72
CA GLY A 325 2.74 1.30 -22.06
C GLY A 325 1.29 0.82 -22.13
N ILE A 326 0.49 0.94 -21.07
CA ILE A 326 -0.97 0.67 -21.10
C ILE A 326 -1.66 1.71 -21.99
N TYR A 327 -1.31 2.99 -21.81
CA TYR A 327 -1.75 4.11 -22.65
C TYR A 327 -0.66 4.49 -23.66
N GLU A 328 -1.03 5.26 -24.69
CA GLU A 328 -0.06 5.86 -25.63
C GLU A 328 0.89 6.84 -24.94
N SER A 329 0.34 7.69 -24.05
CA SER A 329 1.12 8.47 -23.09
C SER A 329 0.31 8.74 -21.81
N GLY A 330 1.00 9.12 -20.74
CA GLY A 330 0.39 9.59 -19.49
C GLY A 330 -0.27 10.97 -19.57
N ASP A 331 -0.37 11.58 -20.76
CA ASP A 331 -0.88 12.93 -20.91
C ASP A 331 -2.38 13.04 -20.61
N VAL A 332 -2.76 14.21 -20.09
CA VAL A 332 -4.14 14.54 -19.72
C VAL A 332 -5.12 14.45 -20.90
N GLU A 333 -4.62 14.58 -22.12
CA GLU A 333 -5.41 14.50 -23.37
C GLU A 333 -5.91 13.09 -23.67
N ASN A 334 -5.20 12.07 -23.17
CA ASN A 334 -5.57 10.65 -23.34
C ASN A 334 -6.57 10.15 -22.28
N ALA A 335 -6.96 11.02 -21.35
CA ALA A 335 -7.92 10.69 -20.29
C ALA A 335 -9.37 10.77 -20.79
N PHE A 336 -10.21 9.87 -20.30
CA PHE A 336 -11.65 9.86 -20.59
C PHE A 336 -12.34 11.12 -20.03
N ILE A 337 -13.30 11.69 -20.78
CA ILE A 337 -13.99 12.94 -20.40
C ILE A 337 -15.25 12.63 -19.58
N THR A 338 -15.32 13.14 -18.34
CA THR A 338 -16.37 12.84 -17.35
C THR A 338 -17.52 13.85 -17.30
N ASP A 339 -17.62 14.78 -18.26
CA ASP A 339 -18.63 15.84 -18.25
C ASP A 339 -20.08 15.31 -18.18
N ASN A 340 -20.32 14.13 -18.77
CA ASN A 340 -21.63 13.49 -18.80
C ASN A 340 -21.86 12.47 -17.66
N MET A 341 -20.92 12.36 -16.71
CA MET A 341 -21.04 11.48 -15.54
C MET A 341 -21.95 12.09 -14.47
N SER A 342 -22.66 11.22 -13.74
CA SER A 342 -23.43 11.55 -12.55
C SER A 342 -23.47 10.36 -11.60
N ASN A 343 -23.99 10.57 -10.39
CA ASN A 343 -24.25 9.54 -9.36
C ASN A 343 -25.18 8.35 -9.74
N SER A 344 -25.60 8.28 -10.99
CA SER A 344 -26.46 7.24 -11.55
C SER A 344 -25.88 6.68 -12.84
N LYS A 345 -24.62 6.98 -13.15
CA LYS A 345 -23.93 6.56 -14.37
C LYS A 345 -22.54 6.07 -14.01
N THR A 346 -22.00 5.18 -14.83
CA THR A 346 -20.66 4.62 -14.66
C THR A 346 -19.84 4.80 -15.91
N MET A 347 -18.53 4.78 -15.75
CA MET A 347 -17.60 4.61 -16.86
C MET A 347 -17.47 3.11 -17.09
N TYR A 348 -17.62 2.64 -18.31
CA TYR A 348 -17.40 1.23 -18.64
C TYR A 348 -16.46 1.09 -19.83
N ARG A 349 -15.75 -0.03 -19.84
CA ARG A 349 -14.76 -0.40 -20.84
C ARG A 349 -15.42 -1.20 -21.97
N THR A 350 -15.38 -0.65 -23.18
CA THR A 350 -16.14 -1.13 -24.34
C THR A 350 -15.61 -2.42 -24.97
N ASP A 351 -14.34 -2.74 -24.76
CA ASP A 351 -13.68 -3.96 -25.25
C ASP A 351 -13.70 -5.11 -24.24
N ALA A 352 -14.17 -4.87 -23.01
CA ALA A 352 -14.08 -5.82 -21.90
C ALA A 352 -14.75 -7.18 -22.21
N GLU A 353 -15.95 -7.19 -22.78
CA GLU A 353 -16.66 -8.44 -23.10
C GLU A 353 -15.98 -9.23 -24.23
N ALA A 354 -15.38 -8.53 -25.20
CA ALA A 354 -14.60 -9.18 -26.25
C ALA A 354 -13.33 -9.83 -25.68
N LEU A 355 -12.64 -9.14 -24.76
CA LEU A 355 -11.47 -9.68 -24.06
C LEU A 355 -11.84 -10.87 -23.18
N ARG A 356 -12.99 -10.81 -22.49
CA ARG A 356 -13.52 -11.94 -21.71
C ARG A 356 -13.76 -13.15 -22.59
N GLN A 357 -14.48 -12.99 -23.70
CA GLN A 357 -14.74 -14.09 -24.62
C GLN A 357 -13.43 -14.67 -25.18
N GLN A 358 -12.46 -13.81 -25.53
CA GLN A 358 -11.15 -14.22 -26.03
C GLN A 358 -10.43 -15.17 -25.05
N VAL A 359 -10.35 -14.83 -23.75
CA VAL A 359 -9.68 -15.67 -22.76
C VAL A 359 -10.48 -16.91 -22.41
N MET A 360 -11.81 -16.83 -22.44
CA MET A 360 -12.71 -17.97 -22.24
C MET A 360 -12.60 -18.99 -23.38
N ASP A 361 -12.30 -18.53 -24.59
CA ASP A 361 -11.97 -19.36 -25.76
C ASP A 361 -10.53 -19.93 -25.70
N GLY A 362 -9.76 -19.62 -24.65
CA GLY A 362 -8.39 -20.10 -24.44
C GLY A 362 -7.33 -19.36 -25.25
N GLN A 363 -7.64 -18.17 -25.78
CA GLN A 363 -6.67 -17.34 -26.48
C GLN A 363 -5.82 -16.54 -25.48
N GLU A 364 -4.54 -16.36 -25.80
CA GLU A 364 -3.66 -15.49 -25.02
C GLU A 364 -3.89 -14.02 -25.38
N ILE A 365 -3.80 -13.15 -24.38
CA ILE A 365 -3.84 -11.69 -24.54
C ILE A 365 -2.42 -11.14 -24.42
N GLU A 366 -2.06 -10.26 -25.36
CA GLU A 366 -0.80 -9.52 -25.32
C GLU A 366 -0.81 -8.50 -24.17
N LEU A 367 0.29 -8.46 -23.40
CA LEU A 367 0.45 -7.55 -22.27
C LEU A 367 1.50 -6.46 -22.57
N PRO A 368 1.30 -5.22 -22.08
CA PRO A 368 0.14 -4.75 -21.33
C PRO A 368 -1.11 -4.66 -22.20
N VAL A 369 -2.28 -4.90 -21.59
CA VAL A 369 -3.57 -4.68 -22.29
C VAL A 369 -3.72 -3.19 -22.52
N LYS A 370 -3.86 -2.79 -23.79
CA LYS A 370 -3.96 -1.37 -24.14
C LYS A 370 -5.25 -0.77 -23.61
N SER A 371 -5.17 0.46 -23.11
CA SER A 371 -6.30 1.27 -22.67
C SER A 371 -6.17 2.68 -23.26
N GLY A 372 -7.26 3.43 -23.28
CA GLY A 372 -7.33 4.73 -23.92
C GLY A 372 -8.72 5.34 -23.76
N ALA A 373 -8.84 6.67 -23.82
CA ALA A 373 -10.13 7.34 -23.69
C ALA A 373 -11.21 6.80 -24.65
N GLU A 374 -10.79 6.33 -25.82
CA GLU A 374 -11.64 5.74 -26.87
C GLU A 374 -12.26 4.39 -26.48
N LEU A 375 -11.68 3.68 -25.52
CA LEU A 375 -12.18 2.40 -25.03
C LEU A 375 -13.15 2.56 -23.86
N TRP A 376 -13.31 3.78 -23.33
CA TRP A 376 -14.23 4.07 -22.24
C TRP A 376 -15.48 4.80 -22.74
N ALA A 377 -16.63 4.44 -22.18
CA ALA A 377 -17.90 5.08 -22.48
C ALA A 377 -18.75 5.25 -21.21
N VAL A 378 -19.84 6.01 -21.32
CA VAL A 378 -20.78 6.20 -20.22
C VAL A 378 -21.88 5.15 -20.29
N LEU A 379 -22.13 4.46 -19.18
CA LEU A 379 -23.27 3.59 -18.97
C LEU A 379 -24.32 4.32 -18.13
N ASP A 380 -25.56 4.39 -18.62
CA ASP A 380 -26.63 5.17 -17.99
C ASP A 380 -27.23 4.51 -16.74
N GLN A 381 -26.98 3.22 -16.53
CA GLN A 381 -27.43 2.46 -15.36
C GLN A 381 -26.29 1.55 -14.90
N PRO A 382 -25.72 1.78 -13.70
CA PRO A 382 -24.65 0.93 -13.17
C PRO A 382 -25.16 -0.49 -13.03
N ASN A 383 -24.41 -1.46 -13.54
CA ASN A 383 -24.77 -2.87 -13.47
C ASN A 383 -23.54 -3.71 -13.11
N PRO A 384 -22.98 -3.50 -11.91
CA PRO A 384 -21.77 -4.19 -11.48
C PRO A 384 -21.99 -5.71 -11.44
N GLY A 385 -20.99 -6.45 -11.91
CA GLY A 385 -20.99 -7.90 -12.04
C GLY A 385 -21.69 -8.43 -13.30
N SER A 386 -22.12 -7.57 -14.22
CA SER A 386 -22.96 -7.98 -15.35
C SER A 386 -22.24 -8.19 -16.68
N LEU A 387 -20.92 -8.01 -16.70
CA LEU A 387 -20.10 -8.32 -17.87
C LEU A 387 -20.42 -9.74 -18.37
#